data_AF-A0AAD9N876-F1
#
_entry.id   AF-A0AAD9N876-F1
#
_cell.length_a   1.000
_cell.length_b   1.000
_cell.length_c   1.000
_cell.angle_alpha   90.00
_cell.angle_beta   90.00
_cell.angle_gamma   90.00
#
_symmetry.space_group_name_H-M   'P 1'
#
loop_
_entity.id
_entity.type
_entity.pdbx_description
1 polymer ?
#
loop_
_entity_poly.entity_id
_entity_poly.type
_entity_poly.pdbx_seq_one_letter_code
_entity_poly.pdbx_strand_id
1 'polypeptide(L)'
;MMIAKLLVAIIAVSLGALSQLECDDEILITSKRVALTTTRAKLFQFLSDMRNFKRWYSRVTQCEPTDMAPVSIGKHYFMSYYIPLCGEQSYSAMISGYESPKYLSFIMDDWCQSRVELSAEKYYNSIYPTSLTLSIYSRNKSFLMRVCSV
;
A
#
# COMPACT_ATOMS: atom_id res chain seq x y z
N MET A 1 -34.85 -13.94 21.46
CA MET A 1 -34.85 -13.41 20.07
C MET A 1 -34.82 -11.87 20.01
N MET A 2 -35.54 -11.15 20.88
CA MET A 2 -35.57 -9.66 20.90
C MET A 2 -34.24 -9.02 21.35
N ILE A 3 -33.56 -9.61 22.34
CA ILE A 3 -32.26 -9.13 22.85
C ILE A 3 -31.16 -9.22 21.79
N ALA A 4 -31.13 -10.31 21.02
CA ALA A 4 -30.14 -10.48 19.94
C ALA A 4 -30.29 -9.42 18.84
N LYS A 5 -31.53 -9.09 18.44
CA LYS A 5 -31.80 -8.02 17.47
C LYS A 5 -31.37 -6.64 17.99
N LEU A 6 -31.60 -6.38 19.27
CA LEU A 6 -31.17 -5.14 19.93
C LEU A 6 -29.64 -5.00 19.95
N LEU A 7 -28.93 -6.08 20.30
CA LEU A 7 -27.47 -6.08 20.31
C LEU A 7 -26.89 -5.85 18.91
N VAL A 8 -27.42 -6.52 17.88
CA VAL A 8 -27.00 -6.30 16.49
C VAL A 8 -27.25 -4.85 16.06
N ALA A 9 -28.40 -4.27 16.42
CA ALA A 9 -28.70 -2.88 16.10
C ALA A 9 -27.74 -1.90 16.79
N ILE A 10 -27.42 -2.12 18.06
CA ILE A 10 -26.46 -1.27 18.80
C ILE A 10 -25.06 -1.36 18.17
N ILE A 11 -24.62 -2.57 17.81
CA ILE A 11 -23.33 -2.78 17.13
C ILE A 11 -23.32 -2.04 15.78
N ALA A 12 -24.38 -2.19 14.97
CA ALA A 12 -24.47 -1.53 13.67
C ALA A 12 -24.45 0.01 13.77
N VAL A 13 -25.18 0.58 14.74
CA VAL A 13 -25.19 2.03 14.98
C VAL A 13 -23.82 2.52 15.44
N SER A 14 -23.15 1.77 16.33
CA SER A 14 -21.83 2.13 16.85
C SER A 14 -20.76 2.06 15.74
N LEU A 15 -20.79 1.01 14.91
CA LEU A 15 -19.91 0.88 13.74
C LEU A 15 -20.16 1.99 12.72
N GLY A 16 -21.41 2.36 12.49
CA GLY A 16 -21.78 3.47 11.59
C GLY A 16 -21.32 4.83 12.10
N ALA A 17 -21.44 5.10 13.41
CA ALA A 17 -20.94 6.34 13.99
C ALA A 17 -19.40 6.43 13.93
N LEU A 18 -18.70 5.32 14.21
CA LEU A 18 -17.23 5.25 14.14
C LEU A 18 -16.70 5.31 12.71
N SER A 19 -17.47 4.88 11.71
CA SER A 19 -17.06 4.98 10.31
C SER A 19 -17.20 6.40 9.75
N GLN A 20 -18.10 7.21 10.32
CA GLN A 20 -18.30 8.62 9.95
C GLN A 20 -17.31 9.58 10.62
N LEU A 21 -16.66 9.16 11.71
CA LEU A 21 -15.63 9.96 12.35
C LEU A 21 -14.35 9.89 11.51
N GLU A 22 -14.01 10.99 10.84
CA GLU A 22 -12.80 11.10 10.02
C GLU A 22 -11.60 11.58 10.85
N CYS A 23 -10.43 11.00 10.58
CA CYS A 23 -9.14 11.50 11.06
C CYS A 23 -8.57 12.53 10.07
N ASP A 24 -7.85 13.53 10.57
CA ASP A 24 -7.32 14.61 9.72
C ASP A 24 -6.24 14.12 8.74
N ASP A 25 -5.42 13.16 9.17
CA ASP A 25 -4.28 12.64 8.41
C ASP A 25 -4.50 11.22 7.86
N GLU A 26 -3.71 10.85 6.84
CA GLU A 26 -3.60 9.45 6.42
C GLU A 26 -3.02 8.59 7.55
N ILE A 27 -3.55 7.37 7.69
CA ILE A 27 -3.17 6.48 8.79
C ILE A 27 -2.03 5.59 8.32
N LEU A 28 -0.85 5.69 8.94
CA LEU A 28 0.24 4.75 8.67
C LEU A 28 -0.14 3.36 9.19
N ILE A 29 -0.30 2.39 8.28
CA ILE A 29 -0.59 1.00 8.63
C ILE A 29 0.71 0.29 9.02
N THR A 30 1.76 0.42 8.19
CA THR A 30 3.04 -0.21 8.47
C THR A 30 4.18 0.51 7.76
N SER A 31 5.35 0.49 8.38
CA SER A 31 6.58 0.94 7.78
C SER A 31 7.70 -0.04 8.07
N LYS A 32 8.42 -0.45 7.03
CA LYS A 32 9.56 -1.34 7.14
C LYS A 32 10.75 -0.77 6.40
N ARG A 33 11.86 -0.69 7.10
CA ARG A 33 13.15 -0.27 6.55
C ARG A 33 14.09 -1.46 6.42
N VAL A 34 14.79 -1.55 5.28
CA VAL A 34 15.81 -2.57 5.03
C VAL A 34 17.08 -1.91 4.49
N ALA A 35 18.23 -2.48 4.82
CA ALA A 35 19.54 -2.08 4.30
C ALA A 35 19.97 -3.06 3.22
N LEU A 36 20.49 -2.56 2.11
CA LEU A 36 20.76 -3.35 0.90
C LEU A 36 22.18 -3.10 0.39
N THR A 37 22.82 -4.16 -0.10
CA THR A 37 24.17 -4.12 -0.70
C THR A 37 24.18 -3.57 -2.14
N THR A 38 23.00 -3.31 -2.72
CA THR A 38 22.86 -2.79 -4.09
C THR A 38 22.87 -1.27 -4.14
N THR A 39 23.15 -0.68 -5.31
CA THR A 39 23.10 0.77 -5.50
C THR A 39 21.66 1.26 -5.65
N ARG A 40 21.41 2.51 -5.22
CA ARG A 40 20.10 3.15 -5.32
C ARG A 40 19.51 3.11 -6.74
N ALA A 41 20.33 3.32 -7.77
CA ALA A 41 19.87 3.28 -9.17
C ALA A 41 19.41 1.87 -9.59
N LYS A 42 20.18 0.82 -9.23
CA LYS A 42 19.81 -0.56 -9.53
C LYS A 42 18.55 -0.98 -8.78
N LEU A 43 18.44 -0.59 -7.51
CA LEU A 43 17.23 -0.81 -6.71
C LEU A 43 16.01 -0.14 -7.35
N PHE A 44 16.13 1.13 -7.73
CA PHE A 44 15.01 1.86 -8.33
C PHE A 44 14.58 1.23 -9.66
N GLN A 45 15.52 0.83 -10.51
CA GLN A 45 15.20 0.13 -11.75
C GLN A 45 14.45 -1.19 -11.48
N PHE A 46 14.84 -1.93 -10.46
CA PHE A 46 14.15 -3.15 -10.05
C PHE A 46 12.73 -2.88 -9.51
N LEU A 47 12.55 -1.87 -8.66
CA LEU A 47 11.27 -1.51 -8.06
C LEU A 47 10.28 -0.88 -9.04
N SER A 48 10.77 -0.03 -9.95
CA SER A 48 9.94 0.66 -10.95
C SER A 48 9.44 -0.26 -12.06
N ASP A 49 10.08 -1.41 -12.29
CA ASP A 49 9.50 -2.46 -13.11
C ASP A 49 8.43 -3.22 -12.32
N MET A 50 7.20 -2.70 -12.36
CA MET A 50 6.04 -3.26 -11.66
C MET A 50 5.74 -4.72 -12.04
N ARG A 51 6.25 -5.25 -13.16
CA ARG A 51 6.13 -6.68 -13.49
C ARG A 51 6.93 -7.56 -12.51
N ASN A 52 7.96 -6.99 -11.87
CA ASN A 52 8.71 -7.63 -10.80
C ASN A 52 8.03 -7.53 -9.44
N PHE A 53 6.89 -6.83 -9.30
CA PHE A 53 6.23 -6.62 -8.01
C PHE A 53 5.96 -7.93 -7.26
N LYS A 54 5.45 -8.94 -7.97
CA LYS A 54 5.22 -10.30 -7.42
C LYS A 54 6.49 -11.00 -6.90
N ARG A 55 7.68 -10.62 -7.38
CA ARG A 55 8.94 -11.26 -6.96
C ARG A 55 9.40 -10.81 -5.59
N TRP A 56 9.07 -9.58 -5.20
CA TRP A 56 9.52 -9.00 -3.94
C TRP A 56 8.39 -8.77 -2.93
N TYR A 57 7.13 -8.77 -3.38
CA TYR A 57 5.95 -8.82 -2.52
C TYR A 57 5.15 -10.11 -2.75
N SER A 58 5.43 -11.12 -1.93
CA SER A 58 4.94 -12.50 -2.13
C SER A 58 3.42 -12.69 -2.07
N ARG A 59 2.67 -11.70 -1.58
CA ARG A 59 1.20 -11.75 -1.57
C ARG A 59 0.58 -11.36 -2.92
N VAL A 60 1.32 -10.69 -3.80
CA VAL A 60 0.82 -10.32 -5.13
C VAL A 60 0.88 -11.52 -6.06
N THR A 61 -0.26 -11.86 -6.63
CA THR A 61 -0.42 -12.92 -7.62
C THR A 61 -0.24 -12.38 -9.04
N GLN A 62 -0.76 -11.18 -9.31
CA GLN A 62 -0.72 -10.54 -10.63
C GLN A 62 -0.45 -9.03 -10.52
N CYS A 63 0.32 -8.49 -11.46
CA CYS A 63 0.54 -7.06 -11.62
C CYS A 63 0.82 -6.76 -13.09
N GLU A 64 -0.14 -6.13 -13.76
CA GLU A 64 -0.10 -5.89 -15.20
C GLU A 64 -0.44 -4.44 -15.51
N PRO A 65 0.26 -3.79 -16.46
CA PRO A 65 -0.06 -2.43 -16.83
C PRO A 65 -1.37 -2.40 -17.63
N THR A 66 -2.19 -1.35 -17.45
CA THR A 66 -3.43 -1.18 -18.22
C THR A 66 -3.18 -0.76 -19.68
N ASP A 67 -1.99 -0.24 -19.96
CA ASP A 67 -1.54 0.19 -21.29
C ASP A 67 -0.03 -0.03 -21.49
N MET A 68 0.45 0.19 -22.71
CA MET A 68 1.86 0.05 -23.07
C MET A 68 2.72 1.29 -22.77
N ALA A 69 2.17 2.34 -22.15
CA ALA A 69 2.90 3.56 -21.87
C ALA A 69 4.06 3.32 -20.88
N PRO A 70 5.13 4.13 -20.88
CA PRO A 70 6.18 4.02 -19.87
C PRO A 70 5.66 4.36 -18.47
N VAL A 71 6.33 3.82 -17.44
CA VAL A 71 6.02 4.10 -16.03
C VAL A 71 6.16 5.60 -15.77
N SER A 72 5.06 6.22 -15.34
CA SER A 72 4.99 7.65 -15.04
C SER A 72 3.82 7.91 -14.09
N ILE A 73 3.78 9.11 -13.49
CA ILE A 73 2.66 9.53 -12.64
C ILE A 73 1.35 9.44 -13.44
N GLY A 74 0.32 8.87 -12.82
CA GLY A 74 -0.99 8.64 -13.43
C GLY A 74 -1.10 7.31 -14.19
N LYS A 75 -0.01 6.56 -14.40
CA LYS A 75 -0.10 5.24 -15.04
C LYS A 75 -0.85 4.26 -14.14
N HIS A 76 -1.77 3.50 -14.74
CA HIS A 76 -2.56 2.49 -14.06
C HIS A 76 -2.02 1.06 -14.27
N TYR A 77 -2.28 0.23 -13.26
CA TYR A 77 -1.96 -1.18 -13.20
C TYR A 77 -3.14 -1.94 -12.63
N PHE A 78 -3.42 -3.10 -13.21
CA PHE A 78 -4.26 -4.11 -12.58
C PHE A 78 -3.41 -4.95 -11.63
N MET A 79 -3.80 -5.02 -10.37
CA MET A 79 -3.08 -5.75 -9.32
C MET A 79 -4.00 -6.72 -8.59
N SER A 80 -3.54 -7.96 -8.43
CA SER A 80 -4.23 -8.97 -7.66
C SER A 80 -3.32 -9.49 -6.55
N TYR A 81 -3.89 -9.68 -5.36
CA TYR A 81 -3.17 -10.28 -4.24
C TYR A 81 -4.05 -11.24 -3.45
N TYR A 82 -3.41 -12.22 -2.86
CA TYR A 82 -4.06 -13.22 -2.03
C TYR A 82 -4.10 -12.76 -0.56
N ILE A 83 -5.31 -12.66 -0.03
CA ILE A 83 -5.56 -12.42 1.39
C ILE A 83 -5.97 -13.74 2.04
N PRO A 84 -5.27 -14.21 3.09
CA PRO A 84 -5.73 -15.35 3.87
C PRO A 84 -7.19 -15.15 4.32
N LEU A 85 -8.03 -16.17 4.19
CA LEU A 85 -9.47 -16.18 4.52
C LEU A 85 -10.40 -15.44 3.54
N CYS A 86 -9.93 -14.43 2.80
CA CYS A 86 -10.75 -13.67 1.84
C CYS A 86 -10.49 -14.04 0.37
N GLY A 87 -9.50 -14.89 0.10
CA GLY A 87 -9.15 -15.35 -1.24
C GLY A 87 -8.36 -14.31 -2.04
N GLU A 88 -8.40 -14.45 -3.36
CA GLU A 88 -7.79 -13.50 -4.28
C GLU A 88 -8.68 -12.27 -4.48
N GLN A 89 -8.06 -11.10 -4.39
CA GLN A 89 -8.73 -9.81 -4.53
C GLN A 89 -7.98 -8.98 -5.57
N SER A 90 -8.72 -8.26 -6.41
CA SER A 90 -8.18 -7.50 -7.54
C SER A 90 -8.56 -6.03 -7.45
N TYR A 91 -7.60 -5.17 -7.76
CA TYR A 91 -7.65 -3.72 -7.55
C TYR A 91 -6.90 -2.99 -8.66
N SER A 92 -7.31 -1.75 -8.95
CA SER A 92 -6.53 -0.81 -9.75
C SER A 92 -5.53 -0.06 -8.87
N ALA A 93 -4.27 -0.12 -9.26
CA ALA A 93 -3.21 0.72 -8.71
C ALA A 93 -2.83 1.83 -9.69
N MET A 94 -2.63 3.04 -9.19
CA MET A 94 -2.19 4.19 -9.99
C MET A 94 -0.90 4.76 -9.41
N ILE A 95 0.11 5.00 -10.24
CA ILE A 95 1.35 5.67 -9.81
C ILE A 95 1.02 7.10 -9.38
N SER A 96 1.20 7.40 -8.10
CA SER A 96 0.97 8.73 -7.52
C SER A 96 2.25 9.56 -7.42
N GLY A 97 3.42 8.91 -7.41
CA GLY A 97 4.70 9.58 -7.27
C GLY A 97 5.83 8.82 -7.95
N TYR A 98 6.69 9.55 -8.64
CA TYR A 98 7.80 8.98 -9.40
C TYR A 98 8.97 9.98 -9.47
N GLU A 99 9.96 9.81 -8.60
CA GLU A 99 11.20 10.60 -8.59
C GLU A 99 12.40 9.65 -8.67
N SER A 100 12.88 9.38 -9.88
CA SER A 100 14.05 8.52 -10.07
C SER A 100 15.34 9.18 -9.56
N PRO A 101 16.24 8.46 -8.84
CA PRO A 101 16.17 7.06 -8.41
C PRO A 101 15.75 6.91 -6.94
N LYS A 102 14.98 7.84 -6.38
CA LYS A 102 14.76 7.95 -4.94
C LYS A 102 13.40 7.43 -4.48
N TYR A 103 12.34 7.72 -5.22
CA TYR A 103 10.99 7.62 -4.70
C TYR A 103 10.01 7.10 -5.74
N LEU A 104 9.17 6.17 -5.32
CA LEU A 104 8.06 5.63 -6.08
C LEU A 104 6.88 5.49 -5.13
N SER A 105 5.71 5.96 -5.53
CA SER A 105 4.48 5.70 -4.80
C SER A 105 3.34 5.38 -5.73
N PHE A 106 2.40 4.58 -5.24
CA PHE A 106 1.17 4.27 -5.93
C PHE A 106 0.02 4.18 -4.94
N ILE A 107 -1.15 4.60 -5.41
CA ILE A 107 -2.41 4.47 -4.70
C ILE A 107 -3.15 3.25 -5.23
N MET A 108 -3.89 2.59 -4.35
CA MET A 108 -4.75 1.46 -4.66
C MET A 108 -6.19 1.83 -4.35
N ASP A 109 -7.13 1.24 -5.09
CA ASP A 109 -8.57 1.35 -4.87
C ASP A 109 -9.12 0.19 -4.01
N ASP A 110 -8.30 -0.33 -3.10
CA ASP A 110 -8.71 -1.32 -2.12
C ASP A 110 -9.56 -0.69 -1.01
N TRP A 111 -10.07 -1.53 -0.10
CA TRP A 111 -10.95 -1.08 0.99
C TRP A 111 -10.31 -0.02 1.91
N CYS A 112 -8.99 -0.06 2.06
CA CYS A 112 -8.22 0.92 2.84
C CYS A 112 -7.88 2.18 2.02
N GLN A 113 -8.18 2.17 0.72
CA GLN A 113 -7.68 3.16 -0.24
C GLN A 113 -6.17 3.36 -0.08
N SER A 114 -5.43 2.27 -0.01
CA SER A 114 -4.04 2.21 0.39
C SER A 114 -3.16 3.10 -0.48
N ARG A 115 -2.20 3.78 0.13
CA ARG A 115 -1.08 4.44 -0.54
C ARG A 115 0.20 3.77 -0.12
N VAL A 116 0.92 3.21 -1.08
CA VAL A 116 2.20 2.56 -0.86
C VAL A 116 3.32 3.48 -1.31
N GLU A 117 4.27 3.72 -0.43
CA GLU A 117 5.46 4.53 -0.69
C GLU A 117 6.72 3.69 -0.58
N LEU A 118 7.61 3.87 -1.55
CA LEU A 118 8.94 3.28 -1.60
C LEU A 118 9.95 4.42 -1.67
N SER A 119 10.74 4.58 -0.61
CA SER A 119 11.77 5.61 -0.53
C SER A 119 13.15 4.98 -0.36
N ALA A 120 14.10 5.39 -1.20
CA ALA A 120 15.46 4.88 -1.23
C ALA A 120 16.47 5.96 -0.82
N GLU A 121 17.12 5.74 0.31
CA GLU A 121 18.20 6.58 0.83
C GLU A 121 19.56 6.01 0.44
N LYS A 122 20.54 6.89 0.20
CA LYS A 122 21.92 6.50 -0.15
C LYS A 122 22.84 6.77 1.05
N TYR A 123 23.69 5.80 1.37
CA TYR A 123 24.73 5.91 2.38
C TYR A 123 26.11 5.85 1.73
N TYR A 124 26.99 6.77 2.10
CA TYR A 124 28.38 6.79 1.64
C TYR A 124 29.25 5.92 2.56
N ASN A 125 30.23 5.20 1.99
CA ASN A 125 31.18 4.37 2.73
C ASN A 125 30.56 3.28 3.63
N SER A 126 29.43 2.71 3.20
CA SER A 126 28.74 1.62 3.90
C SER A 126 28.80 0.33 3.06
N ILE A 127 28.88 -0.83 3.74
CA ILE A 127 28.69 -2.16 3.14
C ILE A 127 27.27 -2.28 2.54
N TYR A 128 26.32 -1.50 3.10
CA TYR A 128 24.97 -1.35 2.62
C TYR A 128 24.77 0.08 2.08
N PRO A 129 25.12 0.35 0.80
CA PRO A 129 25.11 1.71 0.25
C PRO A 129 23.70 2.27 0.03
N THR A 130 22.64 1.47 0.21
CA THR A 130 21.25 1.89 0.02
C THR A 130 20.36 1.37 1.14
N SER A 131 19.43 2.20 1.64
CA SER A 131 18.31 1.74 2.44
C SER A 131 17.00 1.94 1.69
N LEU A 132 16.10 0.97 1.76
CA LEU A 132 14.74 1.05 1.27
C LEU A 132 13.78 1.14 2.45
N THR A 133 12.92 2.15 2.45
CA THR A 133 11.77 2.23 3.34
C THR A 133 10.51 1.98 2.52
N LEU A 134 9.75 0.93 2.86
CA LEU A 134 8.40 0.67 2.39
C LEU A 134 7.44 1.21 3.46
N SER A 135 6.51 2.07 3.07
CA SER A 135 5.45 2.56 3.95
C SER A 135 4.10 2.36 3.29
N ILE A 136 3.14 1.85 4.06
CA ILE A 136 1.76 1.65 3.60
C ILE A 136 0.86 2.50 4.48
N TYR A 137 0.11 3.38 3.85
CA TYR A 137 -0.86 4.27 4.48
C TYR A 137 -2.27 3.89 4.07
N SER A 138 -3.23 4.00 4.97
CA SER A 138 -4.65 4.01 4.64
C SER A 138 -5.07 5.45 4.34
N ARG A 139 -5.65 5.69 3.16
CA ARG A 139 -6.34 6.95 2.87
C ARG A 139 -7.79 6.94 3.32
N ASN A 140 -8.33 5.77 3.64
CA ASN A 140 -9.58 5.68 4.37
C ASN A 140 -9.36 6.23 5.79
N LYS A 141 -9.88 7.44 6.02
CA LYS A 141 -9.71 8.23 7.25
C LYS A 141 -10.66 7.85 8.37
N SER A 142 -11.52 6.85 8.19
CA SER A 142 -12.46 6.45 9.23
C SER A 142 -11.74 6.04 10.52
N PHE A 143 -12.28 6.45 11.67
CA PHE A 143 -11.71 6.12 12.98
C PHE A 143 -11.67 4.60 13.23
N LEU A 144 -12.66 3.87 12.71
CA LEU A 144 -12.65 2.40 12.74
C LEU A 144 -11.39 1.82 12.09
N MET A 145 -10.97 2.36 10.94
CA MET A 145 -9.76 1.91 10.25
C MET A 145 -8.51 2.16 11.09
N ARG A 146 -8.46 3.29 11.80
CA ARG A 146 -7.37 3.60 12.73
C ARG A 146 -7.26 2.56 13.85
N VAL A 147 -8.38 2.19 14.46
CA VAL A 147 -8.40 1.17 15.53
C VAL A 147 -7.96 -0.20 15.01
N CYS A 148 -8.34 -0.57 13.80
CA CYS A 148 -7.96 -1.86 13.20
C CYS A 148 -6.52 -1.92 12.68
N SER A 149 -5.83 -0.78 12.56
CA SER A 149 -4.46 -0.70 12.05
C SER A 149 -3.37 -0.88 13.13
N VAL A 150 -3.75 -0.98 14.41
CA VAL A 150 -2.87 -1.23 15.57
C VAL A 150 -2.82 -2.71 15.90
#